data_AF-A0A250KV92-F1
#
_entry.id   AF-A0A250KV92-F1
#
_cell.length_a   1.000
_cell.length_b   1.000
_cell.length_c   1.000
_cell.angle_alpha   90.00
_cell.angle_beta   90.00
_cell.angle_gamma   90.00
#
_symmetry.space_group_name_H-M   'P 1'
#
loop_
_entity.id
_entity.type
_entity.pdbx_description
1 polymer ?
#
loop_
_entity_poly.entity_id
_entity_poly.type
_entity_poly.pdbx_seq_one_letter_code
_entity_poly.pdbx_strand_id
1 'polypeptide(L)'
;MTSRGDRREDLYLDDADRTAWLDVVGNVCARFSWIVQAYCQMTHHYHLLVETVDGNLSKGMRQLNGVYTQRFNRRHGRVGHLFQGRYKAILVQKDTYLLELTR
;
A
#
# COMPACT_ATOMS: atom_id res chain seq x y z
N MET A 1 4.84 3.58 -5.88
CA MET A 1 3.83 4.41 -5.19
C MET A 1 4.08 4.42 -3.69
N THR A 2 3.61 5.42 -2.97
CA THR A 2 3.80 5.60 -1.52
C THR A 2 2.51 6.01 -0.83
N SER A 3 2.21 5.43 0.34
CA SER A 3 1.13 5.87 1.23
C SER A 3 1.63 6.01 2.67
N ARG A 4 1.14 7.03 3.39
CA ARG A 4 1.63 7.43 4.72
C ARG A 4 0.50 7.48 5.74
N GLY A 5 0.82 7.17 7.00
CA GLY A 5 -0.10 7.23 8.13
C GLY A 5 -0.54 8.65 8.47
N ASP A 6 -1.82 8.84 8.77
CA ASP A 6 -2.39 10.14 9.15
C ASP A 6 -1.63 10.71 10.35
N ARG A 7 -1.34 12.02 10.33
CA ARG A 7 -0.53 12.69 11.38
C ARG A 7 0.84 12.03 11.70
N ARG A 8 1.41 11.26 10.76
CA ARG A 8 2.63 10.45 10.95
C ARG A 8 2.46 9.33 11.97
N GLU A 9 1.23 8.90 12.23
CA GLU A 9 0.97 7.71 13.03
C GLU A 9 1.55 6.46 12.36
N ASP A 10 1.87 5.49 13.21
CA ASP A 10 2.37 4.20 12.79
C ASP A 10 1.26 3.41 12.09
N LEU A 11 1.55 2.97 10.87
CA LEU A 11 0.72 2.04 10.12
C LEU A 11 0.85 0.61 10.65
N TYR A 12 1.95 0.32 11.33
CA TYR A 12 2.28 -1.00 11.86
C TYR A 12 2.74 -0.84 13.30
N LEU A 13 1.93 -1.29 14.26
CA LEU A 13 2.30 -1.29 15.68
C LEU A 13 3.08 -2.56 16.06
N ASP A 14 2.87 -3.65 15.31
CA ASP A 14 3.54 -4.93 15.47
C ASP A 14 3.70 -5.67 14.13
N ASP A 15 4.33 -6.85 14.16
CA ASP A 15 4.53 -7.67 12.96
C ASP A 15 3.22 -8.32 12.45
N ALA A 16 2.19 -8.41 13.30
CA ALA A 16 0.89 -8.90 12.87
C ALA A 16 0.17 -7.87 11.99
N ASP A 17 0.34 -6.56 12.25
CA ASP A 17 -0.11 -5.50 11.36
C ASP A 17 0.60 -5.57 10.00
N ARG A 18 1.92 -5.80 10.00
CA ARG A 18 2.71 -5.99 8.77
C ARG A 18 2.21 -7.16 7.95
N THR A 19 1.93 -8.28 8.60
CA THR A 19 1.39 -9.49 7.98
C THR A 19 -0.03 -9.26 7.45
N ALA A 20 -0.89 -8.63 8.25
CA ALA A 20 -2.26 -8.30 7.85
C ALA A 20 -2.29 -7.38 6.64
N TRP A 21 -1.33 -6.45 6.51
CA TRP A 21 -1.18 -5.62 5.32
C TRP A 21 -0.78 -6.45 4.10
N LEU A 22 0.17 -7.37 4.23
CA LEU A 22 0.58 -8.27 3.14
C LEU A 22 -0.58 -9.14 2.66
N ASP A 23 -1.42 -9.64 3.57
CA ASP A 23 -2.63 -10.37 3.21
C ASP A 23 -3.58 -9.52 2.37
N VAL A 24 -3.79 -8.25 2.75
CA VAL A 24 -4.65 -7.34 1.98
C VAL A 24 -4.05 -7.05 0.61
N VAL A 25 -2.73 -6.86 0.52
CA VAL A 25 -2.03 -6.70 -0.77
C VAL A 25 -2.24 -7.93 -1.64
N GLY A 26 -2.05 -9.15 -1.12
CA GLY A 26 -2.26 -10.38 -1.87
C GLY A 26 -3.69 -10.49 -2.42
N ASN A 27 -4.69 -10.17 -1.60
CA ASN A 27 -6.09 -10.13 -2.02
C ASN A 27 -6.37 -9.07 -3.11
N VAL A 28 -5.73 -7.90 -3.01
CA VAL A 28 -5.84 -6.84 -4.03
C VAL A 28 -5.16 -7.28 -5.33
N CYS A 29 -4.01 -7.95 -5.26
CA CYS A 29 -3.32 -8.46 -6.44
C CYS A 29 -4.19 -9.46 -7.21
N ALA A 30 -4.76 -10.44 -6.50
CA ALA A 30 -5.65 -11.42 -7.11
C ALA A 30 -6.91 -10.79 -7.72
N ARG A 31 -7.49 -9.79 -7.04
CA ARG A 31 -8.74 -9.15 -7.48
C ARG A 31 -8.58 -8.18 -8.65
N PHE A 32 -7.44 -7.50 -8.74
CA PHE A 32 -7.22 -6.42 -9.69
C PHE A 32 -6.11 -6.74 -10.71
N SER A 33 -5.66 -8.00 -10.78
CA SER A 33 -4.60 -8.42 -11.71
C SER A 33 -3.33 -7.58 -11.55
N TRP A 34 -2.97 -7.22 -10.31
CA TRP A 34 -1.72 -6.51 -10.05
C TRP A 34 -0.57 -7.48 -9.92
N ILE A 35 0.56 -7.08 -10.49
CA ILE A 35 1.83 -7.77 -10.30
C ILE A 35 2.69 -6.88 -9.41
N VAL A 36 3.00 -7.34 -8.21
CA VAL A 36 3.90 -6.63 -7.29
C VAL A 36 5.33 -6.99 -7.62
N GLN A 37 6.10 -5.99 -8.04
CA GLN A 37 7.52 -6.13 -8.37
C GLN A 37 8.41 -5.97 -7.13
N ALA A 38 8.02 -5.06 -6.23
CA ALA A 38 8.71 -4.81 -4.96
C ALA A 38 7.78 -4.11 -3.95
N TYR A 39 8.08 -4.27 -2.66
CA TYR A 39 7.43 -3.53 -1.57
C TYR A 39 8.42 -3.23 -0.46
N CYS A 40 8.15 -2.17 0.31
CA CYS A 40 8.88 -1.83 1.53
C CYS A 40 7.89 -1.30 2.57
N GLN A 41 7.97 -1.84 3.79
CA GLN A 41 7.13 -1.45 4.93
C GLN A 41 7.98 -0.70 5.97
N MET A 42 7.82 0.61 6.03
CA MET A 42 8.34 1.43 7.13
C MET A 42 7.22 1.63 8.16
N THR A 43 7.57 1.92 9.42
CA THR A 43 6.58 1.99 10.51
C THR A 43 5.39 2.89 10.20
N HIS A 44 5.64 4.07 9.61
CA HIS A 44 4.64 5.10 9.33
C HIS A 44 4.23 5.23 7.85
N HIS A 45 4.80 4.41 6.95
CA HIS A 45 4.47 4.45 5.52
C HIS A 45 4.95 3.21 4.77
N TYR A 46 4.40 2.96 3.59
CA TYR A 46 4.90 1.91 2.70
C TYR A 46 5.21 2.43 1.30
N HIS A 47 6.10 1.72 0.63
CA HIS A 47 6.36 1.83 -0.80
C HIS A 47 5.92 0.55 -1.50
N LEU A 48 5.31 0.70 -2.68
CA LEU A 48 4.84 -0.40 -3.49
C LEU A 48 5.17 -0.13 -4.96
N LEU A 49 5.84 -1.06 -5.63
CA LEU A 49 6.07 -1.06 -7.07
C LEU A 49 5.17 -2.12 -7.68
N VAL A 50 4.22 -1.70 -8.50
CA VAL A 50 3.27 -2.61 -9.16
C VAL A 50 3.18 -2.31 -10.64
N GLU A 51 2.91 -3.37 -11.39
CA GLU A 51 2.40 -3.32 -12.75
C GLU A 51 0.89 -3.59 -12.70
N THR A 52 0.10 -2.70 -13.32
CA THR A 52 -1.36 -2.82 -13.37
C THR A 52 -1.80 -3.15 -14.80
N VAL A 53 -2.13 -4.41 -15.07
CA VAL A 53 -2.51 -4.88 -16.42
C VAL A 53 -3.78 -4.17 -16.91
N ASP A 54 -4.79 -4.03 -16.06
CA ASP A 54 -6.10 -3.47 -16.43
C ASP A 54 -6.23 -1.95 -16.15
N GLY A 55 -5.12 -1.24 -15.89
CA GLY A 55 -5.14 0.21 -15.61
C GLY A 55 -5.97 0.61 -14.37
N ASN A 56 -6.17 -0.31 -13.43
CA ASN A 56 -7.13 -0.18 -12.32
C ASN A 56 -6.50 0.28 -10.99
N LEU A 57 -5.38 1.00 -11.06
CA LEU A 57 -4.58 1.42 -9.90
C LEU A 57 -5.42 2.11 -8.80
N SER A 58 -6.24 3.08 -9.17
CA SER A 58 -7.06 3.84 -8.22
C SER A 58 -8.07 2.95 -7.47
N LYS A 59 -8.64 1.94 -8.15
CA LYS A 59 -9.62 1.01 -7.56
C LYS A 59 -8.94 0.06 -6.58
N GLY A 60 -7.80 -0.52 -6.97
CA GLY A 60 -7.05 -1.40 -6.08
C GLY A 60 -6.47 -0.66 -4.87
N MET A 61 -6.02 0.59 -5.02
CA MET A 61 -5.55 1.39 -3.90
C MET A 61 -6.65 1.76 -2.91
N ARG A 62 -7.84 2.08 -3.41
CA ARG A 62 -9.02 2.29 -2.55
C ARG A 62 -9.34 1.04 -1.74
N GLN A 63 -9.27 -0.14 -2.36
CA GLN A 63 -9.50 -1.42 -1.68
C GLN A 63 -8.41 -1.69 -0.65
N LEU A 64 -7.13 -1.57 -1.02
CA LEU A 64 -5.98 -1.83 -0.16
C LEU A 64 -6.05 -0.97 1.11
N ASN A 65 -6.11 0.36 0.95
CA ASN A 65 -6.09 1.28 2.08
C ASN A 65 -7.35 1.17 2.92
N GLY A 66 -8.51 1.00 2.27
CA GLY A 66 -9.79 0.89 2.96
C GLY A 66 -9.89 -0.37 3.82
N VAL A 67 -9.60 -1.54 3.25
CA VAL A 67 -9.66 -2.81 3.98
C VAL A 67 -8.63 -2.85 5.09
N TYR A 68 -7.39 -2.39 4.83
CA TYR A 68 -6.37 -2.37 5.86
C TYR A 68 -6.74 -1.44 7.02
N THR A 69 -7.24 -0.22 6.74
CA THR A 69 -7.73 0.72 7.77
C THR A 69 -8.80 0.06 8.64
N GLN A 70 -9.78 -0.63 8.03
CA GLN A 70 -10.83 -1.32 8.78
C GLN A 70 -10.28 -2.43 9.68
N ARG A 71 -9.35 -3.24 9.19
CA ARG A 71 -8.70 -4.31 9.97
C ARG A 71 -7.90 -3.75 11.14
N PHE A 72 -7.07 -2.74 10.88
CA PHE A 72 -6.25 -2.07 11.88
C PHE A 72 -7.12 -1.44 12.98
N ASN A 73 -8.12 -0.65 12.58
CA ASN A 73 -9.04 0.00 13.51
C ASN A 73 -9.79 -1.02 14.38
N ARG A 74 -10.26 -2.12 13.80
CA ARG A 74 -10.93 -3.20 14.55
C ARG A 74 -9.98 -3.87 15.54
N ARG A 75 -8.74 -4.16 15.16
CA ARG A 75 -7.74 -4.81 16.02
C ARG A 75 -7.35 -3.92 17.19
N HIS A 76 -7.17 -2.63 16.94
CA HIS A 76 -6.62 -1.67 17.92
C HIS A 76 -7.67 -0.77 18.58
N GLY A 77 -8.96 -1.03 18.36
CA GLY A 77 -10.06 -0.26 18.94
C GLY A 77 -10.09 1.21 18.50
N ARG A 78 -9.55 1.53 17.32
CA ARG A 78 -9.49 2.90 16.78
C ARG A 78 -10.67 3.20 15.85
N VAL A 79 -10.90 4.48 15.59
CA VAL A 79 -11.90 4.98 14.65
C VAL A 79 -11.29 6.07 13.77
N GLY A 80 -11.85 6.26 12.57
CA GLY A 80 -11.40 7.30 11.65
C GLY A 80 -10.35 6.83 10.65
N HIS A 81 -9.61 7.80 10.09
CA HIS A 81 -8.66 7.57 9.01
C HIS A 81 -7.30 7.09 9.55
N LEU A 82 -6.75 6.05 8.92
CA LEU A 82 -5.38 5.61 9.18
C LEU A 82 -4.36 6.25 8.24
N PHE A 83 -4.75 6.62 7.02
CA PHE A 83 -3.85 7.19 6.00
C PHE A 83 -4.13 8.69 5.79
N GLN A 84 -3.08 9.47 5.45
CA GLN A 84 -3.13 10.93 5.17
C GLN A 84 -3.97 11.33 3.93
N GLY A 85 -4.70 10.41 3.33
CA GLY A 85 -5.47 10.62 2.10
C GLY A 85 -4.92 9.86 0.91
N ARG A 86 -4.90 10.51 -0.27
CA ARG A 86 -4.50 9.85 -1.52
C ARG A 86 -3.03 9.41 -1.48
N TYR A 87 -2.77 8.26 -2.09
CA TYR A 87 -1.41 7.79 -2.35
C TYR A 87 -0.71 8.67 -3.38
N LYS A 88 0.62 8.70 -3.33
CA LYS A 88 1.46 9.28 -4.38
C LYS A 88 1.94 8.17 -5.31
N ALA A 89 1.72 8.30 -6.61
CA ALA A 89 2.22 7.36 -7.60
C ALA A 89 3.01 8.11 -8.68
N ILE A 90 4.11 7.48 -9.10
CA ILE A 90 4.95 7.91 -10.22
C ILE A 90 4.86 6.77 -11.23
N LEU A 91 4.52 7.11 -12.48
CA LEU A 91 4.51 6.13 -13.57
C LEU A 91 5.95 5.84 -13.96
N VAL A 92 6.32 4.56 -13.95
CA VAL A 92 7.63 4.10 -14.37
C VAL A 92 7.46 3.46 -15.75
N GLN A 93 8.04 4.07 -16.79
CA GLN A 93 8.10 3.47 -18.13
C GLN A 93 9.21 2.40 -18.15
N LYS A 94 8.91 1.24 -18.75
CA LYS A 94 9.77 0.05 -18.75
C LYS A 94 11.17 0.30 -19.32
N ASP A 95 11.33 1.28 -20.21
CA ASP A 95 12.58 1.48 -20.96
C ASP A 95 13.63 2.37 -20.26
N THR A 96 13.26 3.19 -19.27
CA THR A 96 14.15 4.26 -18.78
C THR A 96 14.68 4.05 -17.35
N TYR A 97 14.17 3.07 -16.59
CA TYR A 97 14.19 3.18 -15.12
C TYR A 97 15.00 2.13 -14.34
N LEU A 98 15.71 1.22 -15.01
CA LEU A 98 16.48 0.19 -14.28
C LEU A 98 17.64 0.74 -13.44
N LEU A 99 18.05 2.01 -13.61
CA LEU A 99 19.19 2.61 -12.89
C LEU A 99 18.83 3.66 -11.81
N GLU A 100 17.64 4.26 -11.81
CA GLU A 100 17.35 5.40 -10.93
C GLU A 100 16.60 5.07 -9.62
N LEU A 101 16.04 3.87 -9.45
CA LEU A 101 15.10 3.57 -8.34
C LEU A 101 15.66 2.69 -7.20
N THR A 102 16.95 2.37 -7.20
CA THR A 102 17.60 1.59 -6.10
C THR A 102 18.51 2.44 -5.21
N ARG A 103 18.31 3.76 -5.14
CA ARG A 103 19.05 4.67 -4.25
C ARG A 103 18.20 5.20 -3.12
#